data_AF-A0A7S0H8E2-F1
#
_entry.id   AF-A0A7S0H8E2-F1
#
_cell.length_a   1.000
_cell.length_b   1.000
_cell.length_c   1.000
_cell.angle_alpha   90.00
_cell.angle_beta   90.00
_cell.angle_gamma   90.00
#
_symmetry.space_group_name_H-M   'P 1'
#
loop_
_entity.id
_entity.type
_entity.pdbx_description
1 polymer ?
#
loop_
_entity_poly.entity_id
_entity_poly.type
_entity_poly.pdbx_seq_one_letter_code
_entity_poly.pdbx_strand_id
1 'polypeptide(L)'
;IAQGEERSQYHNELALLYLDAVQRLKHAFTSQQAAQGLAGSRWTAGKEPGALGGRRKNLLDLLETSQHYDAQKLLAKLPMVDLYEERALILSKLGRHEEALSIYAHRLGDMQLAQEYCMKHYSSARGGERGGARDVYIDLLKVFLKPPDSSAPMTMQALSLMSRHFERMDPAKALDILPAETSLRSLTPFFESVVRGNSEQRKSLQIAQALLKADHLKVAEENLARRARRVVISSGKRCKASQKRIGTSAFMVYPNNVVVLLGEKTDPHVCPATGRNFKEQPWD
;
A
#
# COMPACT_ATOMS: atom_id res chain seq x y z
N ILE A 1 19.72 -23.24 4.28
CA ILE A 1 19.71 -23.39 2.81
C ILE A 1 18.98 -24.69 2.43
N ALA A 2 19.39 -25.85 2.97
CA ALA A 2 18.73 -27.15 2.73
C ALA A 2 17.19 -27.19 2.97
N GLN A 3 16.68 -26.60 4.05
CA GLN A 3 15.23 -26.59 4.34
C GLN A 3 14.38 -25.73 3.37
N GLY A 4 15.01 -24.76 2.69
CA GLY A 4 14.31 -23.92 1.69
C GLY A 4 14.18 -24.63 0.35
N GLU A 5 15.17 -25.46 0.00
CA GLU A 5 15.17 -26.26 -1.22
C GLU A 5 14.15 -27.40 -1.15
N GLU A 6 14.06 -28.11 -0.02
CA GLU A 6 13.02 -29.14 0.20
C GLU A 6 11.61 -28.54 0.10
N ARG A 7 11.36 -27.39 0.75
CA ARG A 7 10.07 -26.69 0.66
C ARG A 7 9.73 -26.27 -0.77
N SER A 8 10.72 -25.81 -1.54
CA SER A 8 10.50 -25.47 -2.95
C SER A 8 10.12 -26.70 -3.79
N GLN A 9 10.79 -27.84 -3.56
CA GLN A 9 10.50 -29.09 -4.25
C GLN A 9 9.06 -29.57 -3.98
N TYR A 10 8.60 -29.57 -2.72
CA TYR A 10 7.23 -29.97 -2.40
C TYR A 10 6.18 -29.06 -3.05
N HIS A 11 6.40 -27.75 -3.06
CA HIS A 11 5.48 -26.81 -3.69
C HIS A 11 5.45 -26.95 -5.21
N ASN A 12 6.60 -27.24 -5.82
CA ASN A 12 6.68 -27.57 -7.25
C ASN A 12 5.91 -28.85 -7.56
N GLU A 13 6.17 -29.93 -6.82
CA GLU A 13 5.48 -31.21 -7.02
C GLU A 13 3.97 -31.08 -6.81
N LEU A 14 3.54 -30.38 -5.76
CA LEU A 14 2.13 -30.13 -5.50
C LEU A 14 1.47 -29.31 -6.62
N ALA A 15 2.14 -28.26 -7.11
CA ALA A 15 1.64 -27.46 -8.23
C ALA A 15 1.48 -28.29 -9.50
N LEU A 16 2.42 -29.21 -9.78
CA LEU A 16 2.34 -30.12 -10.91
C LEU A 16 1.22 -31.14 -10.76
N LEU A 17 1.04 -31.73 -9.57
CA LEU A 17 -0.06 -32.65 -9.29
C LEU A 17 -1.42 -31.98 -9.48
N TYR A 18 -1.57 -30.74 -9.03
CA TYR A 18 -2.79 -29.97 -9.28
C TYR A 18 -2.97 -29.63 -10.75
N LEU A 19 -1.90 -29.24 -11.47
CA LEU A 19 -1.96 -28.96 -12.90
C LEU A 19 -2.42 -30.19 -13.70
N ASP A 20 -1.83 -31.36 -13.45
CA ASP A 20 -2.18 -32.62 -14.12
C ASP A 20 -3.61 -33.07 -13.79
N ALA A 21 -4.07 -32.84 -12.56
CA ALA A 21 -5.45 -33.12 -12.17
C ALA A 21 -6.43 -32.17 -12.88
N VAL A 22 -6.13 -30.88 -12.94
CA VAL A 22 -6.96 -29.85 -13.60
C VAL A 22 -7.05 -30.14 -15.10
N GLN A 23 -5.94 -30.42 -15.77
CA GLN A 23 -5.92 -30.76 -17.20
C GLN A 23 -6.81 -31.98 -17.50
N ARG A 24 -6.64 -33.07 -16.75
CA ARG A 24 -7.45 -34.29 -16.94
C ARG A 24 -8.95 -34.03 -16.72
N LEU A 25 -9.30 -33.35 -15.63
CA LEU A 25 -10.69 -33.01 -15.33
C LEU A 25 -11.29 -32.06 -16.36
N LYS A 26 -10.48 -31.13 -16.88
CA LYS A 26 -10.92 -30.17 -17.90
C LYS A 26 -11.19 -30.84 -19.23
N HIS A 27 -10.32 -31.75 -19.70
CA HIS A 27 -10.60 -32.51 -20.91
C HIS A 27 -11.90 -33.32 -20.81
N ALA A 28 -12.14 -33.97 -19.67
CA ALA A 28 -13.39 -34.67 -19.41
C ALA A 28 -14.60 -33.72 -19.40
N PHE A 29 -14.47 -32.57 -18.76
CA PHE A 29 -15.51 -31.55 -18.65
C PHE A 29 -15.88 -30.93 -20.01
N THR A 30 -14.90 -30.56 -20.83
CA THR A 30 -15.13 -30.03 -22.19
C THR A 30 -15.85 -31.04 -23.07
N SER A 31 -15.50 -32.34 -22.95
CA SER A 31 -16.15 -33.42 -23.68
C SER A 31 -17.62 -33.57 -23.28
N GLN A 32 -17.93 -33.46 -21.98
CA GLN A 32 -19.30 -33.49 -21.45
C GLN A 32 -20.10 -32.26 -21.87
N GLN A 33 -19.51 -31.07 -21.84
CA GLN A 33 -20.18 -29.84 -22.28
C GLN A 33 -20.51 -29.86 -23.77
N ALA A 34 -19.62 -30.39 -24.60
CA ALA A 34 -19.86 -30.56 -26.03
C ALA A 34 -21.05 -31.50 -26.30
N ALA A 35 -21.14 -32.61 -25.57
CA ALA A 35 -22.26 -33.55 -25.65
C ALA A 35 -23.61 -32.94 -25.20
N GLN A 36 -23.58 -31.97 -24.30
CA GLN A 36 -24.76 -31.29 -23.76
C GLN A 36 -25.12 -29.98 -24.50
N GLY A 37 -24.39 -29.62 -25.56
CA GLY A 37 -24.63 -28.38 -26.32
C GLY A 37 -24.31 -27.09 -25.55
N LEU A 38 -23.56 -27.18 -24.44
CA LEU A 38 -23.21 -26.07 -23.55
C LEU A 38 -21.79 -25.52 -23.76
N ALA A 39 -21.14 -25.86 -24.88
CA ALA A 39 -19.74 -25.56 -25.17
C ALA A 39 -19.35 -24.06 -25.19
N GLY A 40 -20.33 -23.16 -25.09
CA GLY A 40 -20.11 -21.70 -25.02
C GLY A 40 -20.21 -21.07 -23.63
N SER A 41 -20.58 -21.83 -22.59
CA SER A 41 -20.71 -21.27 -21.23
C SER A 41 -19.33 -21.07 -20.60
N ARG A 42 -18.90 -19.82 -20.49
CA ARG A 42 -17.61 -19.46 -19.89
C ARG A 42 -17.73 -19.44 -18.37
N TRP A 43 -16.97 -20.31 -17.72
CA TRP A 43 -16.79 -20.32 -16.27
C TRP A 43 -15.50 -19.58 -15.91
N THR A 44 -15.53 -18.83 -14.80
CA THR A 44 -14.31 -18.26 -14.20
C THR A 44 -13.52 -19.37 -13.52
N ALA A 45 -12.19 -19.28 -13.53
CA ALA A 45 -11.36 -20.33 -12.97
C ALA A 45 -11.66 -20.52 -11.46
N GLY A 46 -11.87 -21.77 -11.06
CA GLY A 46 -12.21 -22.15 -9.68
C GLY A 46 -13.70 -22.04 -9.35
N LYS A 47 -14.54 -21.56 -10.27
CA LYS A 47 -16.02 -21.55 -10.13
C LYS A 47 -16.71 -22.56 -11.04
N GLU A 48 -15.96 -23.46 -11.67
CA GLU A 48 -16.54 -24.56 -12.44
C GLU A 48 -17.30 -25.53 -11.53
N PRO A 49 -18.40 -26.13 -12.01
CA PRO A 49 -19.12 -27.14 -11.22
C PRO A 49 -18.27 -28.40 -11.02
N GLY A 50 -18.47 -29.06 -9.88
CA GLY A 50 -17.89 -30.37 -9.56
C GLY A 50 -16.41 -30.32 -9.15
N ALA A 51 -15.73 -31.46 -9.35
CA ALA A 51 -14.35 -31.64 -8.92
C ALA A 51 -13.35 -30.72 -9.65
N LEU A 52 -13.68 -30.26 -10.87
CA LEU A 52 -12.84 -29.36 -11.64
C LEU A 52 -12.65 -28.02 -10.92
N GLY A 53 -13.73 -27.35 -10.51
CA GLY A 53 -13.64 -26.06 -9.82
C GLY A 53 -12.89 -26.18 -8.49
N GLY A 54 -13.12 -27.26 -7.73
CA GLY A 54 -12.38 -27.52 -6.49
C GLY A 54 -10.88 -27.67 -6.70
N ARG A 55 -10.45 -28.48 -7.69
CA ARG A 55 -9.01 -28.66 -7.98
C ARG A 55 -8.38 -27.41 -8.58
N ARG A 56 -9.10 -26.70 -9.45
CA ARG A 56 -8.64 -25.46 -10.07
C ARG A 56 -8.49 -24.34 -9.03
N LYS A 57 -9.44 -24.23 -8.09
CA LYS A 57 -9.34 -23.31 -6.96
C LYS A 57 -8.11 -23.61 -6.10
N ASN A 58 -7.87 -24.88 -5.74
CA ASN A 58 -6.68 -25.23 -4.97
C ASN A 58 -5.37 -24.87 -5.69
N LEU A 59 -5.33 -25.01 -7.03
CA LEU A 59 -4.20 -24.59 -7.84
C LEU A 59 -4.01 -23.06 -7.78
N LEU A 60 -5.08 -22.30 -7.99
CA LEU A 60 -5.05 -20.83 -7.91
C LEU A 60 -4.60 -20.36 -6.52
N ASP A 61 -5.19 -20.93 -5.46
CA ASP A 61 -4.84 -20.62 -4.07
C ASP A 61 -3.36 -20.89 -3.80
N LEU A 62 -2.81 -22.00 -4.30
CA LEU A 62 -1.38 -22.31 -4.20
C LEU A 62 -0.52 -21.29 -4.95
N LEU A 63 -0.91 -20.93 -6.18
CA LEU A 63 -0.17 -19.97 -7.02
C LEU A 63 -0.16 -18.56 -6.43
N GLU A 64 -1.25 -18.15 -5.78
CA GLU A 64 -1.35 -16.84 -5.12
C GLU A 64 -0.63 -16.79 -3.78
N THR A 65 -0.77 -17.82 -2.94
CA THR A 65 -0.28 -17.79 -1.55
C THR A 65 1.18 -18.21 -1.42
N SER A 66 1.64 -19.14 -2.27
CA SER A 66 2.98 -19.69 -2.15
C SER A 66 4.05 -18.77 -2.75
N GLN A 67 5.20 -18.71 -2.07
CA GLN A 67 6.41 -18.03 -2.57
C GLN A 67 7.53 -19.01 -2.92
N HIS A 68 7.30 -20.31 -2.81
CA HIS A 68 8.35 -21.33 -2.85
C HIS A 68 8.38 -22.15 -4.14
N TYR A 69 7.41 -21.99 -5.04
CA TYR A 69 7.44 -22.67 -6.33
C TYR A 69 8.33 -21.93 -7.35
N ASP A 70 8.90 -22.70 -8.28
CA ASP A 70 9.66 -22.22 -9.43
C ASP A 70 8.71 -21.84 -10.56
N ALA A 71 8.41 -20.54 -10.63
CA ALA A 71 7.49 -19.97 -11.61
C ALA A 71 7.93 -20.19 -13.07
N GLN A 72 9.25 -20.22 -13.35
CA GLN A 72 9.74 -20.45 -14.72
C GLN A 72 9.50 -21.88 -15.16
N LYS A 73 9.82 -22.87 -14.30
CA LYS A 73 9.57 -24.28 -14.58
C LYS A 73 8.08 -24.58 -14.75
N LEU A 74 7.24 -23.97 -13.90
CA LEU A 74 5.80 -24.18 -13.98
C LEU A 74 5.20 -23.54 -15.25
N LEU A 75 5.64 -22.34 -15.62
CA LEU A 75 5.22 -21.67 -16.85
C LEU A 75 5.52 -22.52 -18.10
N ALA A 76 6.67 -23.20 -18.13
CA ALA A 76 7.08 -24.05 -19.25
C ALA A 76 6.17 -25.28 -19.41
N LYS A 77 5.50 -25.73 -18.35
CA LYS A 77 4.59 -26.89 -18.36
C LYS A 77 3.12 -26.54 -18.60
N LEU A 78 2.77 -25.26 -18.53
CA LEU A 78 1.40 -24.82 -18.84
C LEU A 78 1.12 -24.89 -20.34
N PRO A 79 -0.09 -25.34 -20.74
CA PRO A 79 -0.52 -25.30 -22.12
C PRO A 79 -0.52 -23.84 -22.61
N MET A 80 -0.16 -23.64 -23.87
CA MET A 80 -0.18 -22.30 -24.49
C MET A 80 -1.60 -21.83 -24.81
N VAL A 81 -2.53 -22.77 -24.99
CA VAL A 81 -3.92 -22.54 -25.39
C VAL A 81 -4.86 -23.18 -24.38
N ASP A 82 -4.68 -22.86 -23.10
CA ASP A 82 -5.65 -23.08 -22.02
C ASP A 82 -5.14 -22.42 -20.72
N LEU A 83 -5.91 -22.48 -19.63
CA LEU A 83 -5.47 -22.13 -18.26
C LEU A 83 -4.89 -20.70 -18.17
N TYR A 84 -5.57 -19.77 -18.82
CA TYR A 84 -5.15 -18.38 -18.96
C TYR A 84 -4.98 -17.66 -17.62
N GLU A 85 -5.87 -17.89 -16.65
CA GLU A 85 -5.81 -17.25 -15.33
C GLU A 85 -4.58 -17.74 -14.53
N GLU A 86 -4.30 -19.04 -14.56
CA GLU A 86 -3.10 -19.64 -13.94
C GLU A 86 -1.82 -19.10 -14.57
N ARG A 87 -1.81 -19.01 -15.90
CA ARG A 87 -0.68 -18.44 -16.66
C ARG A 87 -0.46 -16.98 -16.28
N ALA A 88 -1.53 -16.18 -16.17
CA ALA A 88 -1.44 -14.78 -15.78
C ALA A 88 -0.91 -14.61 -14.35
N LEU A 89 -1.31 -15.45 -13.40
CA LEU A 89 -0.77 -15.46 -12.03
C LEU A 89 0.73 -15.78 -12.00
N ILE A 90 1.18 -16.75 -12.79
CA ILE A 90 2.61 -17.11 -12.85
C ILE A 90 3.43 -16.00 -13.52
N LEU A 91 2.91 -15.39 -14.60
CA LEU A 91 3.54 -14.22 -15.22
C LEU A 91 3.62 -13.03 -14.26
N SER A 92 2.56 -12.82 -13.46
CA SER A 92 2.55 -11.83 -12.38
C SER A 92 3.68 -12.08 -11.38
N LYS A 93 3.88 -13.34 -10.98
CA LYS A 93 4.95 -13.73 -10.06
C LYS A 93 6.35 -13.48 -10.64
N LEU A 94 6.50 -13.61 -11.95
CA LEU A 94 7.74 -13.33 -12.68
C LEU A 94 7.97 -11.83 -12.94
N GLY A 95 7.05 -10.94 -12.53
CA GLY A 95 7.12 -9.50 -12.80
C GLY A 95 6.76 -9.12 -14.24
N ARG A 96 6.24 -10.07 -15.04
CA ARG A 96 5.83 -9.87 -16.44
C ARG A 96 4.37 -9.39 -16.49
N HIS A 97 4.12 -8.21 -15.92
CA HIS A 97 2.77 -7.65 -15.74
C HIS A 97 2.07 -7.35 -17.07
N GLU A 98 2.78 -6.81 -18.06
CA GLU A 98 2.24 -6.52 -19.39
C GLU A 98 1.64 -7.76 -20.07
N GLU A 99 2.32 -8.91 -19.98
CA GLU A 99 1.82 -10.16 -20.56
C GLU A 99 0.64 -10.74 -19.79
N ALA A 100 0.66 -10.66 -18.45
CA ALA A 100 -0.48 -11.06 -17.62
C ALA A 100 -1.72 -10.22 -17.97
N LEU A 101 -1.56 -8.90 -18.11
CA LEU A 101 -2.62 -7.98 -18.50
C LEU A 101 -3.12 -8.24 -19.91
N SER A 102 -2.22 -8.57 -20.85
CA SER A 102 -2.61 -8.97 -22.21
C SER A 102 -3.48 -10.22 -22.21
N ILE A 103 -3.24 -11.17 -21.30
CA ILE A 103 -4.09 -12.35 -21.15
C ILE A 103 -5.49 -11.94 -20.66
N TYR A 104 -5.59 -11.10 -19.62
CA TYR A 104 -6.89 -10.65 -19.11
C TYR A 104 -7.68 -9.81 -20.12
N ALA A 105 -7.02 -8.83 -20.75
CA ALA A 105 -7.66 -7.88 -21.65
C ALA A 105 -8.04 -8.48 -23.01
N HIS A 106 -7.16 -9.29 -23.62
CA HIS A 106 -7.36 -9.77 -25.00
C HIS A 106 -7.77 -11.24 -25.08
N ARG A 107 -7.13 -12.14 -24.32
CA ARG A 107 -7.44 -13.58 -24.39
C ARG A 107 -8.71 -13.92 -23.63
N LEU A 108 -8.89 -13.34 -22.45
CA LEU A 108 -10.11 -13.49 -21.65
C LEU A 108 -11.15 -12.43 -21.99
N GLY A 109 -10.79 -11.30 -22.62
CA GLY A 109 -11.75 -10.24 -22.94
C GLY A 109 -12.41 -9.62 -21.70
N ASP A 110 -11.79 -9.76 -20.51
CA ASP A 110 -12.34 -9.33 -19.24
C ASP A 110 -11.61 -8.10 -18.72
N MET A 111 -12.13 -6.93 -19.10
CA MET A 111 -11.55 -5.64 -18.73
C MET A 111 -11.68 -5.34 -17.23
N GLN A 112 -12.70 -5.91 -16.57
CA GLN A 112 -12.88 -5.72 -15.13
C GLN A 112 -11.81 -6.50 -14.38
N LEU A 113 -11.58 -7.76 -14.76
CA LEU A 113 -10.53 -8.58 -14.18
C LEU A 113 -9.13 -7.97 -14.38
N ALA A 114 -8.86 -7.36 -15.54
CA ALA A 114 -7.61 -6.62 -15.78
C ALA A 114 -7.45 -5.40 -14.86
N GLN A 115 -8.53 -4.68 -14.56
CA GLN A 115 -8.51 -3.54 -13.62
C GLN A 115 -8.37 -3.99 -12.17
N GLU A 116 -9.03 -5.09 -11.78
CA GLU A 116 -8.86 -5.71 -10.46
C GLU A 116 -7.42 -6.18 -10.25
N TYR A 117 -6.82 -6.78 -11.28
CA TYR A 117 -5.41 -7.12 -11.29
C TYR A 117 -4.53 -5.89 -11.07
N CYS A 118 -4.78 -4.79 -11.80
CA CYS A 118 -4.06 -3.53 -11.59
C CYS A 118 -4.24 -3.02 -10.16
N MET A 119 -5.44 -3.10 -9.59
CA MET A 119 -5.69 -2.65 -8.21
C MET A 119 -4.97 -3.51 -7.16
N LYS A 120 -4.93 -4.83 -7.35
CA LYS A 120 -4.23 -5.79 -6.46
C LYS A 120 -2.71 -5.60 -6.51
N HIS A 121 -2.18 -5.34 -7.71
CA HIS A 121 -0.74 -5.21 -7.94
C HIS A 121 -0.21 -3.78 -7.93
N TYR A 122 -1.10 -2.78 -7.92
CA TYR A 122 -0.78 -1.40 -7.58
C TYR A 122 -0.50 -1.34 -6.09
N SER A 123 0.73 -1.71 -5.72
CA SER A 123 1.19 -1.53 -4.36
C SER A 123 1.06 -0.05 -4.02
N SER A 124 0.40 0.26 -2.92
CA SER A 124 0.54 1.54 -2.21
C SER A 124 2.02 1.72 -1.87
N ALA A 125 2.82 2.15 -2.83
CA ALA A 125 4.24 2.43 -2.72
C ALA A 125 4.45 3.75 -1.95
N ARG A 126 3.88 3.80 -0.74
CA ARG A 126 4.32 4.60 0.40
C ARG A 126 5.49 3.93 1.14
N GLY A 127 5.80 2.66 0.82
CA GLY A 127 6.93 1.91 1.37
C GLY A 127 7.88 1.40 0.29
N GLY A 128 8.85 2.20 -0.10
CA GLY A 128 10.25 1.78 -0.31
C GLY A 128 10.66 0.76 -1.39
N GLU A 129 9.78 0.01 -2.05
CA GLU A 129 10.22 -1.03 -2.98
C GLU A 129 9.90 -0.74 -4.46
N ARG A 130 10.97 -0.37 -5.18
CA ARG A 130 11.26 -0.60 -6.61
C ARG A 130 10.11 -0.36 -7.60
N GLY A 131 10.14 0.84 -8.20
CA GLY A 131 9.76 1.25 -9.58
C GLY A 131 8.74 0.49 -10.44
N GLY A 132 8.67 -0.85 -10.42
CA GLY A 132 7.83 -1.65 -11.33
C GLY A 132 6.34 -1.65 -11.00
N ALA A 133 5.96 -1.62 -9.72
CA ALA A 133 4.54 -1.65 -9.33
C ALA A 133 3.79 -0.33 -9.59
N ARG A 134 4.51 0.78 -9.82
CA ARG A 134 3.92 2.07 -10.19
C ARG A 134 3.50 2.14 -11.65
N ASP A 135 3.99 1.24 -12.49
CA ASP A 135 3.75 1.26 -13.92
C ASP A 135 2.71 0.20 -14.36
N VAL A 136 2.06 -0.53 -13.46
CA VAL A 136 1.04 -1.56 -13.83
C VAL A 136 -0.14 -0.95 -14.61
N TYR A 137 -0.60 0.24 -14.24
CA TYR A 137 -1.62 0.98 -14.99
C TYR A 137 -1.10 1.51 -16.35
N ILE A 138 0.21 1.79 -16.42
CA ILE A 138 0.88 2.16 -17.67
C ILE A 138 0.98 0.93 -18.59
N ASP A 139 1.27 -0.26 -18.05
CA ASP A 139 1.29 -1.51 -18.80
C ASP A 139 -0.11 -1.87 -19.31
N LEU A 140 -1.17 -1.67 -18.51
CA LEU A 140 -2.54 -1.84 -19.00
C LEU A 140 -2.87 -0.87 -20.13
N LEU A 141 -2.41 0.38 -20.03
CA LEU A 141 -2.56 1.37 -21.08
C LEU A 141 -1.88 0.92 -22.38
N LYS A 142 -0.64 0.40 -22.31
CA LYS A 142 0.06 -0.17 -23.46
C LYS A 142 -0.72 -1.34 -24.07
N VAL A 143 -1.21 -2.26 -23.23
CA VAL A 143 -1.99 -3.43 -23.67
C VAL A 143 -3.24 -3.01 -24.43
N PHE A 144 -3.95 -1.96 -24.00
CA PHE A 144 -5.13 -1.47 -24.71
C PHE A 144 -4.80 -0.80 -26.04
N LEU A 145 -3.68 -0.09 -26.13
CA LEU A 145 -3.29 0.66 -27.33
C LEU A 145 -2.50 -0.18 -28.35
N LYS A 146 -1.82 -1.23 -27.91
CA LYS A 146 -1.01 -2.14 -28.72
C LYS A 146 -1.48 -3.59 -28.49
N PRO A 147 -2.62 -3.99 -29.08
CA PRO A 147 -3.05 -5.38 -29.01
C PRO A 147 -2.03 -6.30 -29.69
N PRO A 148 -1.80 -7.52 -29.17
CA PRO A 148 -0.87 -8.49 -29.75
C PRO A 148 -1.38 -9.12 -31.04
N ASP A 149 -2.70 -9.14 -31.23
CA ASP A 149 -3.35 -9.62 -32.46
C ASP A 149 -3.68 -8.41 -33.35
N SER A 150 -3.92 -8.62 -34.64
CA SER A 150 -4.34 -7.57 -35.59
C SER A 150 -5.72 -6.95 -35.29
N SER A 151 -6.21 -7.04 -34.06
CA SER A 151 -7.42 -6.40 -33.58
C SER A 151 -7.24 -4.89 -33.45
N ALA A 152 -8.37 -4.18 -33.49
CA ALA A 152 -8.36 -2.74 -33.35
C ALA A 152 -7.97 -2.32 -31.91
N PRO A 153 -7.22 -1.23 -31.73
CA PRO A 153 -6.86 -0.71 -30.42
C PRO A 153 -8.10 -0.28 -29.62
N MET A 154 -8.07 -0.54 -28.32
CA MET A 154 -9.14 -0.21 -27.37
C MET A 154 -9.00 1.25 -26.88
N THR A 155 -8.95 2.20 -27.82
CA THR A 155 -8.62 3.62 -27.54
C THR A 155 -9.59 4.28 -26.56
N MET A 156 -10.90 4.00 -26.67
CA MET A 156 -11.89 4.59 -25.76
C MET A 156 -11.70 4.11 -24.31
N GLN A 157 -11.38 2.83 -24.14
CA GLN A 157 -11.12 2.21 -22.85
C GLN A 157 -9.82 2.75 -22.25
N ALA A 158 -8.77 2.90 -23.07
CA ALA A 158 -7.51 3.54 -22.68
C ALA A 158 -7.72 4.97 -22.15
N LEU A 159 -8.47 5.81 -22.87
CA LEU A 159 -8.76 7.18 -22.44
C LEU A 159 -9.62 7.24 -21.17
N SER A 160 -10.57 6.32 -21.03
CA SER A 160 -11.38 6.19 -19.81
C SER A 160 -10.53 5.76 -18.61
N LEU A 161 -9.60 4.81 -18.81
CA LEU A 161 -8.66 4.36 -17.80
C LEU A 161 -7.77 5.52 -17.32
N MET A 162 -7.20 6.30 -18.25
CA MET A 162 -6.39 7.48 -17.93
C MET A 162 -7.18 8.48 -17.08
N SER A 163 -8.40 8.82 -17.49
CA SER A 163 -9.22 9.83 -16.81
C SER A 163 -9.64 9.42 -15.38
N ARG A 164 -9.84 8.11 -15.15
CA ARG A 164 -10.27 7.57 -13.85
C ARG A 164 -9.13 7.25 -12.90
N HIS A 165 -7.97 6.82 -13.42
CA HIS A 165 -6.85 6.33 -12.61
C HIS A 165 -5.61 7.22 -12.71
N PHE A 166 -5.76 8.50 -13.08
CA PHE A 166 -4.64 9.43 -13.23
C PHE A 166 -3.76 9.56 -11.97
N GLU A 167 -4.31 9.43 -10.77
CA GLU A 167 -3.55 9.47 -9.50
C GLU A 167 -2.62 8.26 -9.31
N ARG A 168 -2.87 7.18 -10.07
CA ARG A 168 -2.16 5.90 -9.98
C ARG A 168 -1.22 5.65 -11.15
N MET A 169 -1.04 6.63 -12.01
CA MET A 169 -0.12 6.59 -13.14
C MET A 169 0.65 7.89 -13.25
N ASP A 170 1.81 7.86 -13.90
CA ASP A 170 2.53 9.07 -14.27
C ASP A 170 1.86 9.69 -15.51
N PRO A 171 1.28 10.91 -15.42
CA PRO A 171 0.63 11.55 -16.55
C PRO A 171 1.56 11.78 -17.74
N ALA A 172 2.85 12.05 -17.50
CA ALA A 172 3.82 12.29 -18.58
C ALA A 172 4.07 11.01 -19.37
N LYS A 173 4.38 9.90 -18.69
CA LYS A 173 4.54 8.58 -19.32
C LYS A 173 3.29 8.14 -20.07
N ALA A 174 2.10 8.43 -19.53
CA ALA A 174 0.85 8.07 -20.16
C ALA A 174 0.64 8.81 -21.49
N LEU A 175 1.03 10.10 -21.56
CA LEU A 175 0.97 10.89 -22.79
C LEU A 175 1.98 10.41 -23.85
N ASP A 176 3.18 10.00 -23.45
CA ASP A 176 4.22 9.49 -24.36
C ASP A 176 3.83 8.20 -25.08
N ILE A 177 2.90 7.42 -24.52
CA ILE A 177 2.45 6.13 -25.06
C ILE A 177 1.33 6.29 -26.09
N LEU A 178 0.62 7.43 -26.08
CA LEU A 178 -0.53 7.64 -26.96
C LEU A 178 -0.11 7.69 -28.44
N PRO A 179 -0.90 7.08 -29.33
CA PRO A 179 -0.72 7.27 -30.78
C PRO A 179 -0.81 8.74 -31.16
N ALA A 180 -0.01 9.17 -32.15
CA ALA A 180 0.02 10.56 -32.63
C ALA A 180 -1.32 11.01 -33.23
N GLU A 181 -2.15 10.05 -33.65
CA GLU A 181 -3.49 10.25 -34.21
C GLU A 181 -4.55 10.56 -33.14
N THR A 182 -4.19 10.48 -31.85
CA THR A 182 -5.12 10.74 -30.75
C THR A 182 -5.51 12.22 -30.71
N SER A 183 -6.81 12.51 -30.86
CA SER A 183 -7.30 13.90 -30.80
C SER A 183 -7.09 14.50 -29.40
N LEU A 184 -6.56 15.72 -29.35
CA LEU A 184 -6.43 16.47 -28.09
C LEU A 184 -7.79 16.66 -27.40
N ARG A 185 -8.88 16.80 -28.18
CA ARG A 185 -10.25 16.96 -27.65
C ARG A 185 -10.70 15.74 -26.84
N SER A 186 -10.26 14.54 -27.18
CA SER A 186 -10.62 13.34 -26.42
C SER A 186 -9.87 13.20 -25.10
N LEU A 187 -8.79 13.96 -24.90
CA LEU A 187 -8.01 14.01 -23.67
C LEU A 187 -8.52 15.06 -22.66
N THR A 188 -9.49 15.91 -23.04
CA THR A 188 -10.03 16.94 -22.14
C THR A 188 -10.47 16.38 -20.78
N PRO A 189 -11.22 15.25 -20.68
CA PRO A 189 -11.61 14.69 -19.38
C PRO A 189 -10.40 14.28 -18.53
N PHE A 190 -9.34 13.79 -19.17
CA PHE A 190 -8.10 13.42 -18.48
C PHE A 190 -7.39 14.65 -17.92
N PHE A 191 -7.20 15.70 -18.72
CA PHE A 191 -6.55 16.93 -18.26
C PHE A 191 -7.35 17.62 -17.15
N GLU A 192 -8.69 17.65 -17.25
CA GLU A 192 -9.55 18.18 -16.19
C GLU A 192 -9.36 17.41 -14.88
N SER A 193 -9.36 16.07 -14.93
CA SER A 193 -9.10 15.24 -13.75
C SER A 193 -7.72 15.50 -13.15
N VAL A 194 -6.67 15.54 -13.97
CA VAL A 194 -5.28 15.76 -13.51
C VAL A 194 -5.13 17.14 -12.86
N VAL A 195 -5.60 18.21 -13.52
CA VAL A 195 -5.49 19.58 -12.99
C VAL A 195 -6.28 19.74 -11.70
N ARG A 196 -7.49 19.15 -11.65
CA ARG A 196 -8.34 19.17 -10.45
C ARG A 196 -7.68 18.43 -9.29
N GLY A 197 -7.26 17.18 -9.49
CA GLY A 197 -6.61 16.37 -8.47
C GLY A 197 -5.34 17.01 -7.92
N ASN A 198 -4.47 17.53 -8.81
CA ASN A 198 -3.25 18.23 -8.39
C ASN A 198 -3.56 19.50 -7.60
N SER A 199 -4.60 20.25 -7.99
CA SER A 199 -5.02 21.46 -7.27
C SER A 199 -5.57 21.14 -5.88
N GLU A 200 -6.36 20.07 -5.76
CA GLU A 200 -6.92 19.58 -4.50
C GLU A 200 -5.82 19.06 -3.56
N GLN A 201 -4.90 18.23 -4.07
CA GLN A 201 -3.77 17.73 -3.30
C GLN A 201 -2.88 18.88 -2.80
N ARG A 202 -2.59 19.87 -3.64
CA ARG A 202 -1.81 21.05 -3.25
C ARG A 202 -2.49 21.82 -2.13
N LYS A 203 -3.79 22.09 -2.24
CA LYS A 203 -4.56 22.80 -1.20
C LYS A 203 -4.59 22.01 0.11
N SER A 204 -4.83 20.69 0.05
CA SER A 204 -4.84 19.81 1.21
C SER A 204 -3.49 19.84 1.95
N LEU A 205 -2.38 19.72 1.21
CA LEU A 205 -1.03 19.79 1.78
C LEU A 205 -0.70 21.16 2.39
N GLN A 206 -1.15 22.25 1.77
CA GLN A 206 -0.99 23.60 2.32
C GLN A 206 -1.73 23.77 3.65
N ILE A 207 -2.96 23.24 3.76
CA ILE A 207 -3.73 23.25 5.00
C ILE A 207 -3.02 22.41 6.07
N ALA A 208 -2.62 21.18 5.74
CA ALA A 208 -1.88 20.33 6.66
C ALA A 208 -0.58 20.99 7.15
N GLN A 209 0.18 21.62 6.25
CA GLN A 209 1.38 22.35 6.59
C GLN A 209 1.10 23.53 7.53
N ALA A 210 0.03 24.30 7.28
CA ALA A 210 -0.35 25.43 8.13
C ALA A 210 -0.75 24.98 9.53
N LEU A 211 -1.52 23.89 9.65
CA LEU A 211 -1.90 23.30 10.95
C LEU A 211 -0.67 22.80 11.72
N LEU A 212 0.21 22.05 11.07
CA LEU A 212 1.45 21.58 11.69
C LEU A 212 2.35 22.73 12.15
N LYS A 213 2.43 23.81 11.38
CA LYS A 213 3.16 25.02 11.79
C LYS A 213 2.52 25.68 13.02
N ALA A 214 1.19 25.79 13.06
CA ALA A 214 0.48 26.36 14.19
C ALA A 214 0.70 25.54 15.47
N ASP A 215 0.62 24.21 15.39
CA ASP A 215 0.87 23.33 16.53
C ASP A 215 2.34 23.36 16.98
N HIS A 216 3.27 23.41 16.02
CA HIS A 216 4.69 23.60 16.34
C HIS A 216 4.93 24.90 17.11
N LEU A 217 4.30 26.00 16.69
CA LEU A 217 4.43 27.30 17.37
C LEU A 217 3.84 27.27 18.78
N LYS A 218 2.68 26.65 18.99
CA LYS A 218 2.08 26.48 20.34
C LYS A 218 3.02 25.72 21.27
N VAL A 219 3.54 24.58 20.82
CA VAL A 219 4.47 23.76 21.61
C VAL A 219 5.79 24.52 21.85
N ALA A 220 6.26 25.30 20.87
CA ALA A 220 7.45 26.14 21.05
C ALA A 220 7.23 27.24 22.10
N GLU A 221 6.06 27.89 22.10
CA GLU A 221 5.67 28.89 23.10
C GLU A 221 5.58 28.28 24.50
N GLU A 222 4.90 27.15 24.66
CA GLU A 222 4.81 26.43 25.93
C GLU A 222 6.20 26.03 26.45
N ASN A 223 7.07 25.55 25.58
CA ASN A 223 8.45 25.22 25.93
C ASN A 223 9.25 26.47 26.34
N LEU A 224 9.07 27.59 25.64
CA LEU A 224 9.71 28.85 26.00
C LEU A 224 9.23 29.34 27.37
N ALA A 225 7.93 29.32 27.63
CA ALA A 225 7.35 29.70 28.92
C ALA A 225 7.85 28.80 30.06
N ARG A 226 8.00 27.49 29.81
CA ARG A 226 8.60 26.54 30.76
C ARG A 226 10.09 26.81 31.01
N ARG A 227 10.87 27.13 29.96
CA ARG A 227 12.30 27.45 30.07
C ARG A 227 12.59 28.83 30.67
N ALA A 228 11.67 29.78 30.50
CA ALA A 228 11.80 31.13 31.07
C ALA A 228 11.53 31.18 32.58
N ARG A 229 11.07 30.08 33.19
CA ARG A 229 10.88 29.98 34.64
C ARG A 229 12.20 30.26 35.35
N ARG A 230 12.17 31.23 36.26
CA ARG A 230 13.31 31.61 37.10
C ARG A 230 12.83 31.99 38.49
N VAL A 231 13.72 31.82 39.46
CA VAL A 231 13.48 32.25 40.84
C VAL A 231 14.56 33.23 41.25
N VAL A 232 14.15 34.40 41.72
CA VAL A 232 15.06 35.41 42.27
C VAL A 232 15.17 35.21 43.78
N ILE A 233 16.40 35.04 44.27
CA ILE A 233 16.72 34.93 45.70
C ILE A 233 17.19 36.30 46.19
N SER A 234 16.29 37.06 46.80
CA SER A 234 16.62 38.32 47.47
C SER A 234 17.03 38.09 48.94
N SER A 235 17.65 39.09 49.57
CA SER A 235 18.05 39.04 50.99
C SER A 235 16.89 38.74 51.96
N GLY A 236 15.66 39.09 51.57
CA GLY A 236 14.43 38.82 52.31
C GLY A 236 13.73 37.51 51.96
N LYS A 237 14.23 36.72 50.99
CA LYS A 237 13.59 35.46 50.56
C LYS A 237 13.61 34.45 51.71
N ARG A 238 12.46 33.84 52.00
CA ARG A 238 12.27 32.86 53.08
C ARG A 238 11.92 31.49 52.53
N CYS A 239 12.37 30.45 53.23
CA CYS A 239 11.96 29.07 53.02
C CYS A 239 10.45 28.94 53.20
N LYS A 240 9.77 28.29 52.26
CA LYS A 240 8.31 28.08 52.39
C LYS A 240 7.92 27.03 53.43
N ALA A 241 8.82 26.11 53.79
CA ALA A 241 8.58 25.11 54.82
C ALA A 241 8.81 25.67 56.25
N SER A 242 9.98 26.29 56.50
CA SER A 242 10.36 26.73 57.85
C SER A 242 10.27 28.24 58.12
N GLN A 243 9.97 29.06 57.11
CA GLN A 243 9.95 30.53 57.17
C GLN A 243 11.30 31.20 57.52
N LYS A 244 12.39 30.42 57.63
CA LYS A 244 13.77 30.93 57.81
C LYS A 244 14.24 31.66 56.55
N ARG A 245 15.12 32.66 56.71
CA ARG A 245 15.72 33.37 55.56
C ARG A 245 16.66 32.42 54.80
N ILE A 246 16.65 32.49 53.46
CA ILE A 246 17.54 31.68 52.62
C ILE A 246 18.98 32.18 52.73
N GLY A 247 19.22 33.47 52.53
CA GLY A 247 20.57 34.07 52.65
C GLY A 247 21.59 33.37 51.74
N THR A 248 22.71 32.95 52.32
CA THR A 248 23.79 32.19 51.67
C THR A 248 23.66 30.68 51.84
N SER A 249 22.60 30.19 52.49
CA SER A 249 22.38 28.78 52.73
C SER A 249 22.06 28.03 51.43
N ALA A 250 22.44 26.75 51.36
CA ALA A 250 22.04 25.88 50.26
C ALA A 250 20.51 25.75 50.20
N PHE A 251 19.95 25.78 48.99
CA PHE A 251 18.51 25.74 48.76
C PHE A 251 18.16 24.81 47.59
N MET A 252 16.89 24.43 47.52
CA MET A 252 16.29 23.69 46.42
C MET A 252 15.07 24.45 45.90
N VAL A 253 14.81 24.34 44.60
CA VAL A 253 13.65 24.94 43.93
C VAL A 253 12.81 23.83 43.31
N TYR A 254 11.54 23.75 43.70
CA TYR A 254 10.57 22.83 43.10
C TYR A 254 10.08 23.34 41.72
N PRO A 255 9.56 22.46 40.83
CA PRO A 255 9.03 22.86 39.51
C PRO A 255 7.96 23.96 39.51
N ASN A 256 7.27 24.17 40.64
CA ASN A 256 6.31 25.26 40.88
C ASN A 256 6.95 26.55 41.44
N ASN A 257 8.28 26.72 41.35
CA ASN A 257 9.05 27.86 41.83
C ASN A 257 9.07 28.06 43.36
N VAL A 258 8.66 27.06 44.14
CA VAL A 258 8.76 27.09 45.60
C VAL A 258 10.20 26.84 46.03
N VAL A 259 10.74 27.70 46.89
CA VAL A 259 12.10 27.61 47.42
C VAL A 259 12.08 27.07 48.84
N VAL A 260 12.93 26.09 49.09
CA VAL A 260 13.16 25.51 50.41
C VAL A 260 14.64 25.41 50.73
N LEU A 261 15.00 25.38 52.02
CA LEU A 261 16.37 25.14 52.44
C LEU A 261 16.74 23.67 52.29
N LEU A 262 17.94 23.41 51.79
CA LEU A 262 18.46 22.05 51.62
C LEU A 262 18.76 21.45 53.01
N GLY A 263 18.26 20.23 53.29
CA GLY A 263 18.49 19.53 54.56
C GLY A 263 17.35 19.65 55.59
N GLU A 264 16.29 20.42 55.30
CA GLU A 264 15.03 20.27 56.04
C GLU A 264 14.37 18.93 55.67
N LYS A 265 13.57 18.34 56.58
CA LYS A 265 12.83 17.07 56.35
C LYS A 265 11.69 17.25 55.33
N THR A 266 12.03 17.63 54.10
CA THR A 266 11.09 17.84 52.99
C THR A 266 11.40 16.84 51.89
N ASP A 267 10.37 16.14 51.41
CA ASP A 267 10.50 15.21 50.29
C ASP A 267 10.90 15.98 49.01
N PRO A 268 11.96 15.57 48.28
CA PRO A 268 12.37 16.20 47.03
C PRO A 268 11.28 16.24 45.94
N HIS A 269 10.29 15.35 46.03
CA HIS A 269 9.23 15.22 45.04
C HIS A 269 7.89 15.82 45.50
N VAL A 270 7.70 16.09 46.80
CA VAL A 270 6.47 16.68 47.31
C VAL A 270 6.73 18.09 47.81
N CYS A 271 6.13 19.09 47.17
CA CYS A 271 6.26 20.48 47.61
C CYS A 271 5.61 20.68 48.99
N PRO A 272 6.35 21.11 50.02
CA PRO A 272 5.82 21.27 51.37
C PRO A 272 4.82 22.43 51.50
N ALA A 273 4.82 23.37 50.56
CA ALA A 273 3.92 24.53 50.58
C ALA A 273 2.58 24.26 49.90
N THR A 274 2.53 23.33 48.95
CA THR A 274 1.35 23.08 48.11
C THR A 274 0.86 21.63 48.18
N GLY A 275 1.61 20.72 48.84
CA GLY A 275 1.31 19.29 48.88
C GLY A 275 1.44 18.56 47.54
N ARG A 276 1.97 19.23 46.50
CA ARG A 276 2.00 18.71 45.14
C ARG A 276 3.12 17.68 44.95
N ASN A 277 2.77 16.49 44.45
CA ASN A 277 3.72 15.43 44.12
C ASN A 277 4.16 15.49 42.65
N PHE A 278 5.42 15.85 42.41
CA PHE A 278 6.01 15.97 41.07
C PHE A 278 6.47 14.64 40.46
N LYS A 279 6.35 13.50 41.17
CA LYS A 279 6.48 12.18 40.53
C LYS A 279 5.22 11.80 39.76
N GLU A 280 4.05 12.17 40.27
CA GLU A 280 2.75 11.88 39.65
C GLU A 280 2.36 12.92 38.60
N GLN A 281 2.72 14.19 38.83
CA GLN A 281 2.49 15.30 37.90
C GLN A 281 3.76 16.16 37.75
N PRO A 282 4.71 15.76 36.89
CA PRO A 282 6.00 16.45 36.82
C PRO A 282 5.95 17.79 36.09
N TRP A 283 4.91 18.05 35.29
CA TRP A 283 4.88 19.13 34.29
C TRP A 283 3.72 20.12 34.42
N ASP A 284 2.80 19.95 35.36
CA ASP A 284 1.72 20.91 35.58
C ASP A 284 2.10 21.99 36.61
#